data_AF-A0AA96FF06-F1
#
_entry.id   AF-A0AA96FF06-F1
#
_cell.length_a   1.000
_cell.length_b   1.000
_cell.length_c   1.000
_cell.angle_alpha   90.00
_cell.angle_beta   90.00
_cell.angle_gamma   90.00
#
_symmetry.space_group_name_H-M   'P 1'
#
loop_
_entity.id
_entity.type
_entity.pdbx_description
1 polymer ?
#
loop_
_entity_poly.entity_id
_entity_poly.type
_entity_poly.pdbx_seq_one_letter_code
_entity_poly.pdbx_strand_id
1 'polypeptide(L)'
;MSESTAPAAVEAPTGARGAWRATSVGIPIHALLALTWGPLGAWAYGALIDGAGDGDLQVLTGVALALVHLVILVVGIALVSHTLGRVVATATAHRSRVTGVASFAVLGGLLALVPSPLFLIDQPHAGAALVLVLVGLVLPCAMTAGATRLVLPAMSTGRRPAIAAALAAVALVAAGVFAAVVLFGWPL
;
A
#
# COMPACT_ATOMS: atom_id res chain seq x y z
N MET A 1 26.99 17.33 -37.12
CA MET A 1 26.57 18.02 -35.88
C MET A 1 25.70 17.04 -35.13
N SER A 2 26.25 16.37 -34.11
CA SER A 2 25.47 15.43 -33.29
C SER A 2 24.69 16.23 -32.27
N GLU A 3 23.36 16.28 -32.42
CA GLU A 3 22.48 16.80 -31.38
C GLU A 3 22.67 15.97 -30.12
N SER A 4 23.33 16.56 -29.13
CA SER A 4 23.33 16.06 -27.76
C SER A 4 21.90 16.17 -27.24
N THR A 5 21.11 15.12 -27.40
CA THR A 5 19.83 14.96 -26.71
C THR A 5 20.15 14.79 -25.22
N ALA A 6 20.22 15.92 -24.51
CA ALA A 6 20.26 15.93 -23.06
C ALA A 6 19.11 15.05 -22.56
N PRO A 7 19.36 14.07 -21.67
CA PRO A 7 18.31 13.21 -21.15
C PRO A 7 17.25 14.10 -20.50
N ALA A 8 16.02 14.01 -21.01
CA ALA A 8 14.90 14.80 -20.53
C ALA A 8 14.82 14.68 -19.00
N ALA A 9 14.95 15.82 -18.33
CA ALA A 9 14.83 15.89 -16.88
C ALA A 9 13.44 15.34 -16.52
N VAL A 10 13.42 14.19 -15.84
CA VAL A 10 12.17 13.57 -15.36
C VAL A 10 11.55 14.57 -14.40
N GLU A 11 10.49 15.24 -14.86
CA GLU A 11 9.79 16.27 -14.10
C GLU A 11 9.39 15.67 -12.74
N ALA A 12 9.95 16.23 -11.67
CA ALA A 12 9.64 15.78 -10.33
C ALA A 12 8.13 15.95 -10.10
N PRO A 13 7.39 14.92 -9.65
CA PRO A 13 5.93 14.97 -9.52
C PRO A 13 5.53 15.76 -8.26
N THR A 14 5.89 17.03 -8.21
CA THR A 14 5.69 17.91 -7.04
C THR A 14 4.35 18.63 -7.09
N GLY A 15 3.70 18.69 -8.25
CA GLY A 15 2.36 19.27 -8.45
C GLY A 15 1.22 18.26 -8.28
N ALA A 16 -0.02 18.77 -8.25
CA ALA A 16 -1.25 17.97 -8.06
C ALA A 16 -1.40 16.82 -9.07
N ARG A 17 -0.99 17.03 -10.33
CA ARG A 17 -1.00 15.96 -11.36
C ARG A 17 -0.06 14.80 -11.01
N GLY A 18 1.10 15.10 -10.42
CA GLY A 18 2.06 14.10 -9.96
C GLY A 18 1.50 13.27 -8.81
N ALA A 19 0.83 13.92 -7.86
CA ALA A 19 0.15 13.26 -6.75
C ALA A 19 -0.96 12.32 -7.23
N TRP A 20 -1.85 12.78 -8.13
CA TRP A 20 -2.90 11.93 -8.71
C TRP A 20 -2.36 10.74 -9.49
N ARG A 21 -1.26 10.92 -10.23
CA ARG A 21 -0.56 9.80 -10.89
C ARG A 21 -0.04 8.80 -9.86
N ALA A 22 0.58 9.27 -8.78
CA ALA A 22 1.06 8.41 -7.70
C ALA A 22 -0.09 7.63 -7.07
N THR A 23 -1.23 8.28 -6.81
CA THR A 23 -2.44 7.62 -6.32
C THR A 23 -2.96 6.55 -7.28
N SER A 24 -3.07 6.88 -8.58
CA SER A 24 -3.55 5.92 -9.60
C SER A 24 -2.64 4.71 -9.79
N VAL A 25 -1.35 4.83 -9.49
CA VAL A 25 -0.39 3.71 -9.54
C VAL A 25 -0.38 2.96 -8.20
N GLY A 26 -0.43 3.68 -7.09
CA GLY A 26 -0.37 3.12 -5.75
C GLY A 26 -1.57 2.26 -5.40
N ILE A 27 -2.79 2.66 -5.76
CA ILE A 27 -4.03 1.91 -5.49
C ILE A 27 -3.97 0.47 -6.01
N PRO A 28 -3.74 0.21 -7.32
CA PRO A 28 -3.74 -1.16 -7.82
C PRO A 28 -2.56 -1.98 -7.28
N ILE A 29 -1.40 -1.36 -7.07
CA ILE A 29 -0.25 -2.04 -6.45
C ILE A 29 -0.61 -2.47 -5.01
N HIS A 30 -1.20 -1.57 -4.22
CA HIS A 30 -1.59 -1.87 -2.85
C HIS A 30 -2.67 -2.94 -2.79
N ALA A 31 -3.68 -2.87 -3.66
CA ALA A 31 -4.74 -3.87 -3.73
C ALA A 31 -4.17 -5.29 -3.93
N LEU A 32 -3.26 -5.46 -4.90
CA LEU A 32 -2.61 -6.75 -5.15
C LEU A 32 -1.75 -7.22 -3.99
N LEU A 33 -1.00 -6.31 -3.36
CA LEU A 33 -0.18 -6.65 -2.20
C LEU A 33 -1.03 -6.97 -0.97
N ALA A 34 -2.09 -6.22 -0.69
CA ALA A 34 -3.00 -6.49 0.41
C ALA A 34 -3.72 -7.84 0.25
N LEU A 35 -4.15 -8.18 -0.97
CA LEU A 35 -4.79 -9.48 -1.28
C LEU A 35 -3.85 -10.68 -1.08
N THR A 36 -2.54 -10.49 -1.19
CA THR A 36 -1.56 -11.57 -1.04
C THR A 36 -0.99 -11.61 0.38
N TRP A 37 -0.53 -10.47 0.88
CA TRP A 37 0.14 -10.36 2.18
C TRP A 37 -0.83 -10.33 3.36
N GLY A 38 -2.06 -9.83 3.19
CA GLY A 38 -3.08 -9.85 4.24
C GLY A 38 -3.41 -11.27 4.69
N PRO A 39 -3.83 -12.17 3.79
CA PRO A 39 -4.07 -13.57 4.13
C PRO A 39 -2.84 -14.30 4.67
N LEU A 40 -1.65 -14.02 4.11
CA LEU A 40 -0.39 -14.60 4.62
C LEU A 40 -0.11 -14.15 6.06
N GLY A 41 -0.34 -12.88 6.39
CA GLY A 41 -0.21 -12.35 7.74
C GLY A 41 -1.20 -13.00 8.71
N ALA A 42 -2.47 -13.12 8.32
CA ALA A 42 -3.49 -13.79 9.14
C ALA A 42 -3.21 -15.29 9.33
N TRP A 43 -2.71 -15.96 8.29
CA TRP A 43 -2.27 -17.36 8.37
C TRP A 43 -1.06 -17.53 9.29
N ALA A 44 -0.04 -16.68 9.15
CA ALA A 44 1.15 -16.73 10.01
C ALA A 44 0.80 -16.44 11.47
N TYR A 45 -0.12 -15.51 11.72
CA TYR A 45 -0.67 -15.27 13.05
C TYR A 45 -1.32 -16.52 13.62
N GLY A 46 -2.25 -17.14 12.88
CA GLY A 46 -2.95 -18.35 13.30
C GLY A 46 -2.01 -19.53 13.58
N ALA A 47 -0.96 -19.69 12.75
CA ALA A 47 0.05 -20.73 12.94
C ALA A 47 0.92 -20.52 14.19
N LEU A 48 1.10 -19.27 14.65
CA LEU A 48 1.96 -18.95 15.79
C LEU A 48 1.25 -18.99 17.15
N ILE A 49 -0.09 -19.00 17.15
CA ILE A 49 -0.90 -19.08 18.38
C ILE A 49 -1.33 -20.52 18.72
N ASP A 50 -0.78 -21.52 18.00
CA ASP A 50 -0.90 -22.99 18.17
C ASP A 50 -1.96 -23.47 19.20
N GLY A 51 -3.16 -23.73 18.69
CA GLY A 51 -4.25 -24.36 19.44
C GLY A 51 -5.51 -24.43 18.59
N ALA A 52 -5.83 -25.62 18.09
CA ALA A 52 -7.04 -25.90 17.33
C ALA A 52 -8.29 -25.44 18.10
N GLY A 53 -8.87 -24.29 17.73
CA GLY A 53 -10.07 -23.79 18.41
C GLY A 53 -10.62 -22.50 17.83
N ASP A 54 -9.79 -21.47 17.65
CA ASP A 54 -10.32 -20.14 17.35
C ASP A 54 -10.18 -19.77 15.87
N GLY A 55 -10.77 -20.60 14.99
CA GLY A 55 -10.98 -20.21 13.59
C GLY A 55 -11.69 -18.85 13.49
N ASP A 56 -12.56 -18.56 14.46
CA ASP A 56 -13.23 -17.27 14.61
C ASP A 56 -12.24 -16.12 14.87
N LEU A 57 -11.21 -16.30 15.71
CA LEU A 57 -10.20 -15.27 15.96
C LEU A 57 -9.36 -15.01 14.71
N GLN A 58 -9.00 -16.05 13.97
CA GLN A 58 -8.27 -15.89 12.70
C GLN A 58 -9.12 -15.14 11.66
N VAL A 59 -10.40 -15.47 11.55
CA VAL A 59 -11.35 -14.79 10.65
C VAL A 59 -11.53 -13.33 11.08
N LEU A 60 -11.78 -13.07 12.37
CA LEU A 60 -11.94 -11.70 12.90
C LEU A 60 -10.68 -10.85 12.66
N THR A 61 -9.50 -11.43 12.89
CA THR A 61 -8.22 -10.77 12.66
C THR A 61 -8.01 -10.48 11.18
N GLY A 62 -8.33 -11.44 10.31
CA GLY A 62 -8.29 -11.27 8.86
C GLY A 62 -9.24 -10.18 8.37
N VAL A 63 -10.46 -10.13 8.90
CA VAL A 63 -11.46 -9.09 8.60
C VAL A 63 -10.97 -7.72 9.07
N ALA A 64 -10.46 -7.60 10.30
CA ALA A 64 -9.90 -6.36 10.82
C ALA A 64 -8.74 -5.84 9.95
N LEU A 65 -7.83 -6.74 9.56
CA LEU A 65 -6.71 -6.41 8.67
C LEU A 65 -7.20 -5.95 7.29
N ALA A 66 -8.20 -6.63 6.73
CA ALA A 66 -8.81 -6.25 5.46
C ALA A 66 -9.47 -4.87 5.52
N LEU A 67 -10.18 -4.55 6.62
CA LEU A 67 -10.76 -3.23 6.84
C LEU A 67 -9.68 -2.13 6.93
N VAL A 68 -8.56 -2.39 7.60
CA VAL A 68 -7.43 -1.46 7.63
C VAL A 68 -6.87 -1.21 6.22
N HIS A 69 -6.68 -2.27 5.43
CA HIS A 69 -6.26 -2.12 4.03
C HIS A 69 -7.25 -1.34 3.18
N LEU A 70 -8.56 -1.52 3.38
CA LEU A 70 -9.59 -0.73 2.69
C LEU A 70 -9.45 0.76 3.01
N VAL A 71 -9.27 1.12 4.29
CA VAL A 71 -9.04 2.51 4.70
C VAL A 71 -7.76 3.07 4.09
N ILE A 72 -6.67 2.31 4.10
CA ILE A 72 -5.41 2.72 3.47
C ILE A 72 -5.59 2.93 1.97
N LEU A 73 -6.28 2.02 1.29
CA LEU A 73 -6.51 2.05 -0.15
C LEU A 73 -7.35 3.26 -0.56
N VAL A 74 -8.46 3.52 0.15
CA VAL A 74 -9.41 4.58 -0.20
C VAL A 74 -8.91 5.96 0.23
N VAL A 75 -8.33 6.06 1.43
CA VAL A 75 -7.98 7.34 2.05
C VAL A 75 -6.46 7.50 2.17
N GLY A 76 -5.78 6.51 2.74
CA GLY A 76 -4.36 6.60 3.08
C GLY A 76 -3.47 6.91 1.89
N ILE A 77 -3.62 6.20 0.77
CA ILE A 77 -2.79 6.39 -0.44
C ILE A 77 -2.96 7.78 -1.02
N ALA A 78 -4.20 8.27 -1.14
CA ALA A 78 -4.48 9.60 -1.64
C ALA A 78 -3.90 10.67 -0.70
N LEU A 79 -4.17 10.55 0.60
CA LEU A 79 -3.67 11.50 1.61
C LEU A 79 -2.14 11.58 1.57
N VAL A 80 -1.45 10.45 1.60
CA VAL A 80 0.02 10.40 1.61
C VAL A 80 0.60 10.93 0.29
N SER A 81 0.02 10.56 -0.84
CA SER A 81 0.46 11.05 -2.16
C SER A 81 0.34 12.57 -2.28
N HIS A 82 -0.67 13.16 -1.64
CA HIS A 82 -0.93 14.60 -1.66
C HIS A 82 -0.22 15.39 -0.55
N THR A 83 0.37 14.72 0.45
CA THR A 83 1.03 15.35 1.61
C THR A 83 2.50 14.90 1.74
N LEU A 84 2.79 13.98 2.65
CA LEU A 84 4.14 13.52 3.01
C LEU A 84 4.91 12.96 1.80
N GLY A 85 4.22 12.31 0.88
CA GLY A 85 4.81 11.80 -0.35
C GLY A 85 5.42 12.90 -1.22
N ARG A 86 4.84 14.11 -1.24
CA ARG A 86 5.40 15.27 -1.95
C ARG A 86 6.68 15.75 -1.28
N VAL A 87 6.67 15.83 0.05
CA VAL A 87 7.84 16.24 0.85
C VAL A 87 9.00 15.27 0.61
N VAL A 88 8.76 13.96 0.72
CA VAL A 88 9.78 12.94 0.46
C VAL A 88 10.22 12.94 -1.00
N ALA A 89 9.32 13.14 -1.96
CA ALA A 89 9.69 13.28 -3.38
C ALA A 89 10.64 14.46 -3.62
N THR A 90 10.37 15.62 -3.01
CA THR A 90 11.25 16.79 -3.11
C THR A 90 12.60 16.55 -2.44
N ALA A 91 12.61 15.99 -1.23
CA ALA A 91 13.83 15.72 -0.48
C ALA A 91 14.73 14.66 -1.14
N THR A 92 14.14 13.76 -1.94
CA THR A 92 14.85 12.68 -2.63
C THR A 92 15.09 12.94 -4.12
N ALA A 93 14.76 14.13 -4.63
CA ALA A 93 14.84 14.43 -6.07
C ALA A 93 16.25 14.30 -6.66
N HIS A 94 17.28 14.66 -5.89
CA HIS A 94 18.69 14.58 -6.30
C HIS A 94 19.40 13.32 -5.80
N ARG A 95 18.69 12.42 -5.13
CA ARG A 95 19.27 11.17 -4.61
C ARG A 95 19.25 10.10 -5.70
N SER A 96 20.04 9.04 -5.50
CA SER A 96 20.01 7.88 -6.38
C SER A 96 18.61 7.25 -6.42
N ARG A 97 18.27 6.55 -7.52
CA ARG A 97 16.98 5.87 -7.67
C ARG A 97 16.71 4.89 -6.52
N VAL A 98 17.73 4.13 -6.12
CA VAL A 98 17.64 3.15 -5.03
C VAL A 98 17.33 3.85 -3.70
N THR A 99 18.04 4.92 -3.37
CA THR A 99 17.80 5.68 -2.14
C THR A 99 16.39 6.29 -2.13
N GLY A 100 15.92 6.84 -3.24
CA GLY A 100 14.56 7.38 -3.34
C GLY A 100 13.49 6.30 -3.12
N VAL A 101 13.64 5.12 -3.74
CA VAL A 101 12.72 3.98 -3.51
C VAL A 101 12.74 3.54 -2.05
N ALA A 102 13.92 3.41 -1.44
CA ALA A 102 14.07 3.02 -0.04
C ALA A 102 13.41 4.05 0.90
N SER A 103 13.59 5.37 0.67
CA SER A 103 12.95 6.40 1.48
C SER A 103 11.42 6.33 1.43
N PHE A 104 10.85 6.05 0.25
CA PHE A 104 9.40 5.84 0.13
C PHE A 104 8.95 4.56 0.82
N ALA A 105 9.72 3.47 0.71
CA ALA A 105 9.40 2.22 1.39
C ALA A 105 9.43 2.39 2.91
N VAL A 106 10.43 3.08 3.45
CA VAL A 106 10.51 3.42 4.88
C VAL A 106 9.32 4.28 5.30
N LEU A 107 8.98 5.32 4.54
CA LEU A 107 7.79 6.16 4.82
C LEU A 107 6.51 5.31 4.87
N GLY A 108 6.30 4.43 3.88
CA GLY A 108 5.14 3.55 3.83
C GLY A 108 5.07 2.60 5.02
N GLY A 109 6.20 2.00 5.39
CA GLY A 109 6.29 1.13 6.56
C GLY A 109 6.04 1.87 7.87
N LEU A 110 6.61 3.07 8.06
CA LEU A 110 6.40 3.89 9.24
C LEU A 110 4.94 4.33 9.39
N LEU A 111 4.28 4.73 8.30
CA LEU A 111 2.88 5.12 8.33
C LEU A 111 1.95 3.93 8.63
N ALA A 112 2.33 2.72 8.22
CA ALA A 112 1.59 1.50 8.56
C ALA A 112 1.65 1.15 10.06
N LEU A 113 2.59 1.73 10.81
CA LEU A 113 2.62 1.61 12.28
C LEU A 113 1.55 2.48 12.96
N VAL A 114 0.94 3.44 12.27
CA VAL A 114 -0.14 4.26 12.86
C VAL A 114 -1.38 3.42 13.21
N PRO A 115 -1.90 2.56 12.31
CA PRO A 115 -3.00 1.65 12.65
C PRO A 115 -2.56 0.38 13.39
N SER A 116 -1.26 0.09 13.55
CA SER A 116 -0.81 -1.16 14.17
C SER A 116 -1.24 -1.39 15.62
N PRO A 117 -1.48 -0.36 16.48
CA PRO A 117 -1.98 -0.58 17.83
C PRO A 117 -3.31 -1.34 17.89
N LEU A 118 -4.14 -1.25 16.83
CA LEU A 118 -5.40 -2.01 16.71
C LEU A 118 -5.18 -3.52 16.79
N PHE A 119 -3.98 -3.99 16.46
CA PHE A 119 -3.61 -5.40 16.46
C PHE A 119 -2.71 -5.77 17.63
N LEU A 120 -2.28 -4.84 18.47
CA LEU A 120 -1.26 -5.09 19.50
C LEU A 120 -1.77 -4.84 20.92
N ILE A 121 -2.73 -3.94 21.09
CA ILE A 121 -3.31 -3.61 22.40
C ILE A 121 -4.11 -4.81 22.92
N ASP A 122 -3.89 -5.15 24.18
CA ASP A 122 -4.58 -6.22 24.91
C ASP A 122 -4.50 -7.62 24.26
N GLN A 123 -3.47 -7.86 23.45
CA GLN A 123 -3.28 -9.15 22.79
C GLN A 123 -2.51 -10.15 23.67
N PRO A 124 -3.09 -11.32 23.98
CA PRO A 124 -2.41 -12.35 24.78
C PRO A 124 -1.17 -12.91 24.08
N HIS A 125 -1.13 -12.85 22.74
CA HIS A 125 -0.04 -13.35 21.91
C HIS A 125 0.68 -12.21 21.18
N ALA A 126 1.25 -11.26 21.94
CA ALA A 126 1.92 -10.07 21.40
C ALA A 126 2.98 -10.39 20.33
N GLY A 127 3.70 -11.50 20.45
CA GLY A 127 4.68 -11.95 19.46
C GLY A 127 4.05 -12.33 18.12
N ALA A 128 2.96 -13.11 18.14
CA ALA A 128 2.22 -13.47 16.93
C ALA A 128 1.55 -12.24 16.30
N ALA A 129 0.97 -11.38 17.12
CA ALA A 129 0.38 -10.11 16.70
C ALA A 129 1.39 -9.17 16.04
N LEU A 130 2.64 -9.15 16.51
CA LEU A 130 3.71 -8.42 15.84
C LEU A 130 4.00 -8.99 14.45
N VAL A 131 4.03 -10.32 14.29
CA VAL A 131 4.21 -10.96 12.98
C VAL A 131 3.07 -10.61 12.02
N LEU A 132 1.82 -10.63 12.50
CA LEU A 132 0.66 -10.16 11.74
C LEU A 132 0.85 -8.73 11.23
N VAL A 133 1.24 -7.81 12.11
CA VAL A 133 1.47 -6.40 11.75
C VAL A 133 2.61 -6.28 10.73
N LEU A 134 3.74 -6.95 10.97
CA LEU A 134 4.91 -6.82 10.10
C LEU A 134 4.64 -7.37 8.70
N VAL A 135 4.11 -8.59 8.61
CA VAL A 135 3.87 -9.31 7.36
C VAL A 135 2.61 -8.82 6.66
N GLY A 136 1.52 -8.71 7.43
CA GLY A 136 0.20 -8.39 6.92
C GLY A 136 -0.02 -6.92 6.63
N LEU A 137 0.73 -6.00 7.27
CA LEU A 137 0.44 -4.56 7.17
C LEU A 137 1.67 -3.72 6.77
N VAL A 138 2.75 -3.79 7.54
CA VAL A 138 3.94 -2.94 7.34
C VAL A 138 4.61 -3.24 6.01
N LEU A 139 4.88 -4.51 5.73
CA LEU A 139 5.54 -4.93 4.51
C LEU A 139 4.76 -4.57 3.24
N PRO A 140 3.46 -4.88 3.08
CA PRO A 140 2.72 -4.47 1.90
C PRO A 140 2.65 -2.94 1.74
N CYS A 141 2.55 -2.17 2.82
CA CYS A 141 2.58 -0.70 2.75
C CYS A 141 3.94 -0.16 2.29
N ALA A 142 5.04 -0.68 2.85
CA ALA A 142 6.40 -0.33 2.44
C ALA A 142 6.65 -0.68 0.96
N MET A 143 6.28 -1.89 0.55
CA MET A 143 6.39 -2.35 -0.83
C MET A 143 5.55 -1.49 -1.77
N THR A 144 4.32 -1.14 -1.38
CA THR A 144 3.44 -0.25 -2.16
C THR A 144 4.12 1.09 -2.43
N ALA A 145 4.61 1.75 -1.39
CA ALA A 145 5.23 3.06 -1.53
C ALA A 145 6.51 3.02 -2.38
N GLY A 146 7.38 2.04 -2.13
CA GLY A 146 8.61 1.83 -2.90
C GLY A 146 8.34 1.49 -4.37
N ALA A 147 7.42 0.55 -4.64
CA ALA A 147 7.04 0.15 -5.99
C ALA A 147 6.37 1.30 -6.76
N THR A 148 5.51 2.08 -6.10
CA THR A 148 4.90 3.27 -6.70
C THR A 148 5.98 4.25 -7.17
N ARG A 149 6.98 4.52 -6.32
CA ARG A 149 8.12 5.38 -6.68
C ARG A 149 8.93 4.82 -7.85
N LEU A 150 9.10 3.49 -7.91
CA LEU A 150 9.85 2.81 -8.96
C LEU A 150 9.15 2.85 -10.33
N VAL A 151 7.81 2.69 -10.34
CA VAL A 151 6.96 2.57 -11.54
C VAL A 151 6.56 3.93 -12.11
N LEU A 152 6.39 4.94 -11.25
CA LEU A 152 5.94 6.29 -11.62
C LEU A 152 6.64 6.89 -12.86
N PRO A 153 7.98 6.83 -13.00
CA PRO A 153 8.67 7.39 -14.16
C PRO A 153 8.22 6.75 -15.48
N ALA A 154 7.98 5.44 -15.48
CA ALA A 154 7.55 4.69 -16.67
C ALA A 154 6.11 5.01 -17.08
N MET A 155 5.30 5.51 -16.14
CA MET A 155 3.88 5.86 -16.33
C MET A 155 3.66 7.30 -16.81
N SER A 156 4.73 8.07 -17.02
CA SER A 156 4.64 9.49 -17.39
C SER A 156 4.38 9.76 -18.87
N THR A 157 4.50 8.75 -19.74
CA THR A 157 4.45 8.90 -21.20
C THR A 157 3.31 8.10 -21.87
N GLY A 158 2.73 8.67 -22.93
CA GLY A 158 1.73 8.01 -23.79
C GLY A 158 0.40 7.72 -23.10
N ARG A 159 -0.20 6.56 -23.40
CA ARG A 159 -1.51 6.10 -22.85
C ARG A 159 -1.44 5.49 -21.45
N ARG A 160 -0.24 5.30 -20.90
CA ARG A 160 0.00 4.63 -19.61
C ARG A 160 -0.72 5.26 -18.40
N PRO A 161 -0.84 6.60 -18.28
CA PRO A 161 -1.63 7.21 -17.21
C PRO A 161 -3.09 6.80 -17.21
N ALA A 162 -3.71 6.67 -18.40
CA ALA A 162 -5.12 6.29 -18.52
C ALA A 162 -5.33 4.83 -18.08
N ILE A 163 -4.39 3.94 -18.42
CA ILE A 163 -4.40 2.53 -17.97
C ILE A 163 -4.28 2.46 -16.45
N ALA A 164 -3.34 3.21 -15.86
CA ALA A 164 -3.17 3.25 -14.40
C ALA A 164 -4.45 3.76 -13.70
N ALA A 165 -5.06 4.83 -14.22
CA ALA A 165 -6.34 5.35 -13.70
C ALA A 165 -7.48 4.32 -13.82
N ALA A 166 -7.58 3.62 -14.96
CA ALA A 166 -8.58 2.56 -15.14
C ALA A 166 -8.37 1.41 -14.14
N LEU A 167 -7.12 0.95 -13.95
CA LEU A 167 -6.79 -0.09 -12.98
C LEU A 167 -7.09 0.36 -11.54
N ALA A 168 -6.82 1.62 -11.19
CA ALA A 168 -7.19 2.17 -9.89
C ALA A 168 -8.70 2.19 -9.69
N ALA A 169 -9.48 2.59 -10.70
CA ALA A 169 -10.93 2.57 -10.63
C ALA A 169 -11.48 1.15 -10.44
N VAL A 170 -10.97 0.17 -11.21
CA VAL A 170 -11.34 -1.25 -11.07
C VAL A 170 -10.98 -1.76 -9.68
N ALA A 171 -9.79 -1.46 -9.16
CA ALA A 171 -9.36 -1.86 -7.83
C ALA A 171 -10.23 -1.25 -6.73
N LEU A 172 -10.63 0.02 -6.85
CA LEU A 172 -11.56 0.68 -5.92
C LEU A 172 -12.95 0.05 -5.95
N VAL A 173 -13.48 -0.27 -7.14
CA VAL A 173 -14.77 -0.96 -7.28
C VAL A 173 -14.71 -2.35 -6.65
N ALA A 174 -13.67 -3.13 -6.96
CA ALA A 174 -13.46 -4.46 -6.38
C ALA A 174 -13.32 -4.40 -4.85
N ALA A 175 -12.56 -3.43 -4.34
CA ALA A 175 -12.43 -3.17 -2.90
C ALA A 175 -13.77 -2.80 -2.26
N GLY A 176 -14.59 -1.97 -2.92
CA GLY A 176 -15.93 -1.62 -2.45
C GLY A 176 -16.89 -2.81 -2.43
N VAL A 177 -16.87 -3.66 -3.46
CA VAL A 177 -17.65 -4.91 -3.49
C VAL A 177 -17.23 -5.84 -2.36
N PHE A 178 -15.92 -6.04 -2.19
CA PHE A 178 -15.38 -6.85 -1.09
C PHE A 178 -15.78 -6.29 0.29
N ALA A 179 -15.67 -4.97 0.49
CA ALA A 179 -16.09 -4.33 1.74
C ALA A 179 -17.58 -4.55 2.01
N ALA A 180 -18.43 -4.43 0.98
CA ALA A 180 -19.86 -4.68 1.12
C ALA A 180 -20.16 -6.14 1.51
N VAL A 181 -19.49 -7.12 0.89
CA VAL A 181 -19.61 -8.54 1.26
C VAL A 181 -19.24 -8.76 2.72
N VAL A 182 -18.09 -8.24 3.16
CA VAL A 182 -17.58 -8.44 4.52
C VAL A 182 -18.47 -7.76 5.56
N LEU A 183 -18.95 -6.54 5.30
CA LEU A 183 -19.76 -5.77 6.25
C LEU A 183 -21.22 -6.23 6.33
N PHE A 184 -21.80 -6.67 5.20
CA PHE A 184 -23.22 -7.06 5.13
C PHE A 184 -23.44 -8.58 5.13
N GLY A 185 -22.37 -9.39 5.20
CA GLY A 185 -22.46 -10.84 5.26
C GLY A 185 -23.09 -11.46 4.01
N TRP A 186 -22.98 -10.80 2.86
CA TRP A 186 -23.56 -11.31 1.62
C TRP A 186 -22.85 -12.62 1.24
N PRO A 187 -23.57 -13.72 0.96
CA PRO A 187 -22.92 -14.94 0.48
C PRO A 187 -22.20 -14.65 -0.85
N LEU A 188 -20.90 -14.92 -0.89
CA LEU A 188 -20.11 -15.04 -2.12
C LEU A 188 -20.28 -16.43 -2.74
#